data_AF-N0CN66-F1
#
_entry.id   AF-N0CN66-F1
#
_cell.length_a   1.000
_cell.length_b   1.000
_cell.length_c   1.000
_cell.angle_alpha   90.00
_cell.angle_beta   90.00
_cell.angle_gamma   90.00
#
_symmetry.space_group_name_H-M   'P 1'
#
loop_
_entity.id
_entity.type
_entity.pdbx_description
1 polymer ?
#
loop_
_entity_poly.entity_id
_entity_poly.type
_entity_poly.pdbx_seq_one_letter_code
_entity_poly.pdbx_strand_id
1 'polypeptide(L)'
;MLIGEVARRSGVSARMLRHYESLGLVRPSGRTGSGYREYSAQDIRRIFHIESLRALGLSLREVGRALDDPGFTPSALVGDLIGRTRERIAAETELLTRLSRIHAADPAGWEDALHVVTLLHALGSPSADARQRAALSSADDPPLPVEALVEAVLGETDPHVAGALRWALARSGDGGTALLAQGIGSPVAAVRERAVRSLAEMPGDEATGHLRDALAHPDPVVGGYAALELGARGEADAVPTLIDMITEGRNDTEAADALSVLASDTAAADRIAARLVDRLAHDTTGAPARGRLTQALAGVPGTTASRALVVLSHDAERAVALTATYLLQLRAGR
;
A
#
# COMPACT_ATOMS: atom_id res chain seq x y z
N MET A 1 -27.24 -9.50 -56.53
CA MET A 1 -25.77 -9.57 -56.78
C MET A 1 -25.26 -10.96 -56.47
N LEU A 2 -24.25 -11.45 -57.22
CA LEU A 2 -23.64 -12.76 -56.97
C LEU A 2 -22.57 -12.69 -55.87
N ILE A 3 -22.23 -13.83 -55.27
CA ILE A 3 -21.29 -13.91 -54.14
C ILE A 3 -19.92 -13.27 -54.40
N GLY A 4 -19.39 -13.36 -55.62
CA GLY A 4 -18.10 -12.76 -55.98
C GLY A 4 -18.14 -11.23 -56.05
N GLU A 5 -19.30 -10.66 -56.36
CA GLU A 5 -19.53 -9.23 -56.36
C GLU A 5 -19.75 -8.71 -54.93
N VAL A 6 -20.49 -9.46 -54.11
CA VAL A 6 -20.64 -9.19 -52.67
C VAL A 6 -19.27 -9.22 -51.98
N ALA A 7 -18.44 -10.22 -52.27
CA ALA A 7 -17.11 -10.34 -51.68
C ALA A 7 -16.23 -9.13 -51.98
N ARG A 8 -16.22 -8.64 -53.24
CA ARG A 8 -15.50 -7.42 -53.62
C ARG A 8 -16.04 -6.18 -52.91
N ARG A 9 -17.36 -6.05 -52.80
CA ARG A 9 -17.99 -4.85 -52.21
C ARG A 9 -17.92 -4.80 -50.69
N SER A 10 -17.98 -5.95 -50.03
CA SER A 10 -17.95 -6.05 -48.55
C SER A 10 -16.54 -6.22 -47.99
N GLY A 11 -15.54 -6.58 -48.82
CA GLY A 11 -14.20 -6.95 -48.38
C GLY A 11 -14.13 -8.33 -47.70
N VAL A 12 -15.26 -9.03 -47.58
CA VAL A 12 -15.35 -10.36 -46.96
C VAL A 12 -15.13 -11.43 -48.01
N SER A 13 -14.22 -12.37 -47.74
CA SER A 13 -13.97 -13.47 -48.69
C SER A 13 -15.25 -14.29 -48.95
N ALA A 14 -15.40 -14.83 -50.17
CA ALA A 14 -16.53 -15.70 -50.49
C ALA A 14 -16.61 -16.94 -49.57
N ARG A 15 -15.48 -17.38 -48.98
CA ARG A 15 -15.43 -18.42 -47.95
C ARG A 15 -16.10 -17.96 -46.66
N MET A 16 -15.79 -16.76 -46.18
CA MET A 16 -16.40 -16.19 -44.98
C MET A 16 -17.89 -15.89 -45.17
N LEU A 17 -18.31 -15.43 -46.35
CA LEU A 17 -19.73 -15.26 -46.68
C LEU A 17 -20.51 -16.58 -46.57
N ARG A 18 -19.96 -17.68 -47.12
CA ARG A 18 -20.53 -19.02 -46.94
C ARG A 18 -20.53 -19.48 -45.49
N HIS A 19 -19.54 -19.07 -44.70
CA HIS A 19 -19.50 -19.36 -43.28
C HIS A 19 -20.60 -18.63 -42.52
N TYR A 20 -20.84 -17.35 -42.81
CA TYR A 20 -21.95 -16.59 -42.24
C TYR A 20 -23.31 -17.19 -42.60
N GLU A 21 -23.47 -17.66 -43.84
CA GLU A 21 -24.65 -18.45 -44.23
C GLU A 21 -24.81 -19.73 -43.42
N SER A 22 -23.73 -20.50 -43.24
CA SER A 22 -23.77 -21.75 -42.48
C SER A 22 -24.16 -21.54 -41.01
N LEU A 23 -23.83 -20.37 -40.46
CA LEU A 23 -24.19 -19.95 -39.11
C LEU A 23 -25.55 -19.26 -39.04
N GLY A 24 -26.24 -19.10 -40.18
CA GLY A 24 -27.54 -18.41 -40.26
C GLY A 24 -27.47 -16.89 -40.14
N LEU A 25 -26.27 -16.31 -40.06
CA LEU A 25 -26.06 -14.86 -39.88
C LEU A 25 -26.42 -14.06 -41.11
N VAL A 26 -26.32 -14.63 -42.31
CA VAL A 26 -26.73 -14.02 -43.58
C VAL A 26 -27.53 -15.05 -44.35
N ARG A 27 -28.64 -14.64 -44.96
CA ARG A 27 -29.43 -15.51 -45.84
C ARG A 27 -29.49 -14.86 -47.22
N PRO A 28 -29.14 -15.55 -48.31
CA PRO A 28 -29.29 -15.00 -49.65
C PRO A 28 -30.76 -14.66 -49.91
N SER A 29 -31.03 -13.46 -50.38
CA SER A 29 -32.38 -13.00 -50.72
C SER A 29 -33.07 -13.84 -51.80
N GLY A 30 -32.30 -14.54 -52.64
CA GLY A 30 -32.85 -15.39 -53.68
C GLY A 30 -31.81 -16.26 -54.38
N ARG A 31 -32.25 -16.91 -55.46
CA ARG A 31 -31.38 -17.60 -56.41
C ARG A 31 -31.73 -17.16 -57.83
N THR A 32 -30.71 -17.04 -58.68
CA THR A 32 -30.92 -16.80 -60.12
C THR A 32 -31.71 -17.96 -60.74
N GLY A 33 -32.29 -17.74 -61.92
CA GLY A 33 -32.90 -18.83 -62.72
C GLY A 33 -31.92 -19.96 -63.09
N SER A 34 -30.62 -19.71 -62.98
CA SER A 34 -29.53 -20.69 -63.15
C SER A 34 -29.01 -21.32 -61.83
N GLY A 35 -29.64 -21.00 -60.69
CA GLY A 35 -29.35 -21.63 -59.39
C GLY A 35 -28.25 -20.95 -58.54
N TYR A 36 -27.66 -19.85 -58.98
CA TYR A 36 -26.65 -19.12 -58.20
C TYR A 36 -27.29 -18.30 -57.07
N ARG A 37 -26.56 -18.12 -55.95
CA ARG A 37 -27.01 -17.28 -54.82
C ARG A 37 -27.06 -15.81 -55.21
N GLU A 38 -28.17 -15.16 -54.89
CA GLU A 38 -28.33 -13.72 -55.04
C GLU A 38 -28.49 -13.04 -53.69
N TYR A 39 -27.74 -11.95 -53.51
CA TYR A 39 -27.79 -11.10 -52.33
C TYR A 39 -28.35 -9.73 -52.71
N SER A 40 -29.22 -9.21 -51.86
CA SER A 40 -29.81 -7.87 -51.96
C SER A 40 -28.90 -6.81 -51.32
N ALA A 41 -29.26 -5.54 -51.46
CA ALA A 41 -28.60 -4.44 -50.74
C ALA A 41 -28.74 -4.57 -49.21
N GLN A 42 -29.83 -5.18 -48.72
CA GLN A 42 -30.05 -5.41 -47.29
C GLN A 42 -29.11 -6.48 -46.74
N ASP A 43 -28.86 -7.54 -47.51
CA ASP A 43 -27.89 -8.59 -47.14
C ASP A 43 -26.48 -8.00 -46.99
N ILE A 44 -26.10 -7.09 -47.89
CA ILE A 44 -24.82 -6.38 -47.81
C ILE A 44 -24.74 -5.50 -46.56
N ARG A 45 -25.80 -4.73 -46.23
CA ARG A 45 -25.83 -3.92 -45.00
C ARG A 45 -25.66 -4.80 -43.77
N ARG A 46 -26.32 -5.97 -43.75
CA ARG A 46 -26.17 -6.93 -42.66
C ARG A 46 -24.74 -7.49 -42.57
N ILE A 47 -24.10 -7.79 -43.71
CA ILE A 47 -22.69 -8.19 -43.75
C ILE A 47 -21.78 -7.08 -43.17
N PHE A 48 -22.01 -5.82 -43.52
CA PHE A 48 -21.26 -4.70 -42.93
C PHE A 48 -21.47 -4.62 -41.41
N HIS A 49 -22.69 -4.76 -40.91
CA HIS A 49 -22.93 -4.78 -39.46
C HIS A 49 -22.22 -5.95 -38.78
N ILE A 50 -22.20 -7.14 -39.39
CA ILE A 50 -21.47 -8.30 -38.88
C ILE A 50 -19.98 -7.99 -38.74
N GLU A 51 -19.36 -7.43 -39.78
CA GLU A 51 -17.94 -7.07 -39.74
C GLU A 51 -17.65 -5.96 -38.73
N SER A 52 -18.48 -4.92 -38.66
CA SER A 52 -18.33 -3.85 -37.67
C SER A 52 -18.38 -4.39 -36.24
N LEU A 53 -19.35 -5.26 -35.94
CA LEU A 53 -19.46 -5.87 -34.61
C LEU A 53 -18.30 -6.84 -34.33
N ARG A 54 -17.84 -7.60 -35.33
CA ARG A 54 -16.67 -8.47 -35.19
C ARG A 54 -15.39 -7.68 -34.94
N ALA A 55 -15.23 -6.51 -35.58
CA ALA A 55 -14.11 -5.61 -35.34
C ALA A 55 -14.10 -5.04 -33.90
N LEU A 56 -15.27 -4.97 -33.24
CA LEU A 56 -15.39 -4.61 -31.82
C LEU A 56 -15.10 -5.78 -30.87
N GLY A 57 -14.66 -6.93 -31.37
CA GLY A 57 -14.28 -8.09 -30.57
C GLY A 57 -15.40 -9.08 -30.25
N LEU A 58 -16.58 -8.93 -30.87
CA LEU A 58 -17.65 -9.92 -30.73
C LEU A 58 -17.32 -11.23 -31.46
N SER A 59 -17.65 -12.35 -30.83
CA SER A 59 -17.74 -13.64 -31.51
C SER A 59 -18.95 -13.68 -32.45
N LEU A 60 -18.91 -14.54 -33.47
CA LEU A 60 -20.00 -14.67 -34.44
C LEU A 60 -21.35 -15.08 -33.81
N ARG A 61 -21.32 -15.80 -32.68
CA ARG A 61 -22.55 -16.11 -31.92
C ARG A 61 -23.15 -14.87 -31.25
N GLU A 62 -22.32 -13.98 -30.73
CA GLU A 62 -22.77 -12.73 -30.10
C GLU A 62 -23.27 -11.75 -31.15
N VAL A 63 -22.61 -11.69 -32.31
CA VAL A 63 -23.08 -10.91 -33.46
C VAL A 63 -24.48 -11.35 -33.89
N GLY A 64 -24.73 -12.66 -33.96
CA GLY A 64 -26.07 -13.19 -34.27
C GLY A 64 -27.12 -12.71 -33.27
N ARG A 65 -26.85 -12.89 -31.97
CA ARG A 65 -27.76 -12.41 -30.90
C ARG A 65 -28.01 -10.90 -31.00
N ALA A 66 -26.98 -10.10 -31.22
CA ALA A 66 -27.09 -8.66 -31.31
C ALA A 66 -27.92 -8.16 -32.51
N LEU A 67 -27.89 -8.91 -33.62
CA LEU A 67 -28.62 -8.56 -34.84
C LEU A 67 -30.04 -9.13 -34.89
N ASP A 68 -30.34 -10.15 -34.09
CA ASP A 68 -31.62 -10.88 -34.12
C ASP A 68 -32.52 -10.57 -32.91
N ASP A 69 -31.99 -10.00 -31.83
CA ASP A 69 -32.75 -9.60 -30.64
C ASP A 69 -33.13 -8.09 -30.69
N PRO A 70 -34.42 -7.75 -30.84
CA PRO A 70 -34.90 -6.36 -30.88
C PRO A 70 -34.72 -5.60 -29.56
N GLY A 71 -34.60 -6.31 -28.43
CA GLY A 71 -34.34 -5.73 -27.11
C GLY A 71 -32.86 -5.45 -26.83
N PHE A 72 -31.97 -5.89 -27.74
CA PHE A 72 -30.54 -5.78 -27.57
C PHE A 72 -30.05 -4.38 -27.98
N THR A 73 -29.80 -3.53 -26.98
CA THR A 73 -29.37 -2.15 -27.24
C THR A 73 -27.85 -2.08 -27.50
N PRO A 74 -27.39 -1.23 -28.43
CA PRO A 74 -25.96 -1.01 -28.66
C PRO A 74 -25.21 -0.58 -27.39
N SER A 75 -25.85 0.21 -26.52
CA SER A 75 -25.24 0.66 -25.26
C SER A 75 -24.98 -0.48 -24.28
N ALA A 76 -25.91 -1.43 -24.15
CA ALA A 76 -25.72 -2.60 -23.29
C ALA A 76 -24.57 -3.48 -23.80
N LEU A 77 -24.53 -3.73 -25.12
CA LEU A 77 -23.45 -4.48 -25.75
C LEU A 77 -22.08 -3.84 -25.51
N VAL A 78 -21.96 -2.53 -25.75
CA VAL A 78 -20.72 -1.80 -25.56
C VAL A 78 -20.31 -1.81 -24.09
N GLY A 79 -21.26 -1.67 -23.17
CA GLY A 79 -21.02 -1.82 -21.72
C GLY A 79 -20.43 -3.18 -21.36
N ASP A 80 -21.01 -4.28 -21.86
CA ASP A 80 -20.52 -5.64 -21.63
C ASP A 80 -19.13 -5.89 -22.23
N LEU A 81 -18.86 -5.34 -23.43
CA LEU A 81 -17.52 -5.42 -24.05
C LEU A 81 -16.48 -4.66 -23.21
N ILE A 82 -16.82 -3.46 -22.74
CA ILE A 82 -15.97 -2.68 -21.86
C ILE A 82 -15.68 -3.45 -20.58
N GLY A 83 -16.70 -4.06 -19.95
CA GLY A 83 -16.56 -4.89 -18.75
C GLY A 83 -15.58 -6.05 -18.97
N ARG A 84 -15.83 -6.90 -19.98
CA ARG A 84 -14.95 -8.03 -20.31
C ARG A 84 -13.53 -7.61 -20.69
N THR A 85 -13.39 -6.48 -21.40
CA THR A 85 -12.08 -5.95 -21.76
C THR A 85 -11.32 -5.49 -20.53
N ARG A 86 -11.99 -4.81 -19.59
CA ARG A 86 -11.40 -4.43 -18.30
C ARG A 86 -10.99 -5.65 -17.48
N GLU A 87 -11.83 -6.70 -17.44
CA GLU A 87 -11.50 -7.96 -16.77
C GLU A 87 -10.25 -8.62 -17.38
N ARG A 88 -10.14 -8.67 -18.71
CA ARG A 88 -8.95 -9.20 -19.39
C ARG A 88 -7.72 -8.36 -19.09
N ILE A 89 -7.81 -7.04 -19.17
CA ILE A 89 -6.70 -6.13 -18.83
C ILE A 89 -6.26 -6.35 -17.38
N ALA A 90 -7.20 -6.49 -16.44
CA ALA A 90 -6.88 -6.75 -15.05
C ALA A 90 -6.14 -8.08 -14.88
N ALA A 91 -6.61 -9.15 -15.53
CA ALA A 91 -5.96 -10.47 -15.48
C ALA A 91 -4.56 -10.46 -16.14
N GLU A 92 -4.41 -9.79 -17.28
CA GLU A 92 -3.12 -9.63 -17.97
C GLU A 92 -2.14 -8.78 -17.14
N THR A 93 -2.64 -7.74 -16.47
CA THR A 93 -1.84 -6.90 -15.55
C THR A 93 -1.39 -7.71 -14.35
N GLU A 94 -2.27 -8.52 -13.74
CA GLU A 94 -1.92 -9.41 -12.62
C GLU A 94 -0.86 -10.44 -13.03
N LEU A 95 -1.00 -11.04 -14.23
CA LEU A 95 0.00 -11.95 -14.78
C LEU A 95 1.34 -11.23 -14.96
N LEU A 96 1.34 -10.04 -15.55
CA LEU A 96 2.54 -9.24 -15.73
C LEU A 96 3.21 -8.94 -14.38
N THR A 97 2.46 -8.50 -13.37
CA THR A 97 2.98 -8.27 -12.01
C THR A 97 3.63 -9.52 -11.44
N ARG A 98 2.99 -10.69 -11.58
CA ARG A 98 3.56 -11.96 -11.11
C ARG A 98 4.85 -12.33 -11.84
N LEU A 99 4.87 -12.16 -13.17
CA LEU A 99 6.06 -12.43 -13.98
C LEU A 99 7.21 -11.47 -13.66
N SER A 100 6.93 -10.18 -13.47
CA SER A 100 7.93 -9.20 -13.06
C SER A 100 8.52 -9.51 -11.68
N ARG A 101 7.70 -9.98 -10.73
CA ARG A 101 8.18 -10.44 -9.41
C ARG A 101 9.11 -11.64 -9.51
N ILE A 102 8.72 -12.66 -10.28
CA ILE A 102 9.57 -13.85 -10.49
C ILE A 102 10.87 -13.44 -11.19
N HIS A 103 10.82 -12.52 -12.15
CA HIS A 103 12.01 -12.02 -12.81
C HIS A 103 12.93 -11.24 -11.85
N ALA A 104 12.36 -10.41 -10.96
CA ALA A 104 13.13 -9.64 -9.99
C ALA A 104 13.83 -10.50 -8.92
N ALA A 105 13.30 -11.70 -8.63
CA ALA A 105 13.97 -12.67 -7.75
C ALA A 105 15.24 -13.29 -8.37
N ASP A 106 15.47 -13.08 -9.68
CA ASP A 106 16.62 -13.62 -10.43
C ASP A 106 16.91 -15.11 -10.16
N PRO A 107 15.94 -16.02 -10.38
CA PRO A 107 16.11 -17.45 -10.06
C PRO A 107 17.22 -18.07 -10.93
N ALA A 108 18.11 -18.86 -10.32
CA ALA A 108 19.22 -19.51 -11.03
C ALA A 108 18.73 -20.69 -11.89
N GLY A 109 17.55 -21.25 -11.59
CA GLY A 109 16.95 -22.36 -12.35
C GLY A 109 15.43 -22.52 -12.18
N TRP A 110 14.90 -23.60 -12.75
CA TRP A 110 13.46 -23.90 -12.70
C TRP A 110 12.96 -24.24 -11.29
N GLU A 111 13.79 -24.86 -10.46
CA GLU A 111 13.44 -25.18 -9.06
C GLU A 111 13.23 -23.90 -8.26
N ASP A 112 14.18 -22.96 -8.33
CA ASP A 112 14.11 -21.61 -7.76
C ASP A 112 12.86 -20.86 -8.24
N ALA A 113 12.60 -20.86 -9.55
CA ALA A 113 11.42 -20.19 -10.11
C ALA A 113 10.11 -20.76 -9.55
N LEU A 114 9.99 -22.10 -9.46
CA LEU A 114 8.83 -22.77 -8.88
C LEU A 114 8.71 -22.53 -7.36
N HIS A 115 9.84 -22.42 -6.67
CA HIS A 115 9.88 -22.06 -5.26
C HIS A 115 9.33 -20.65 -5.03
N VAL A 116 9.82 -19.65 -5.78
CA VAL A 116 9.31 -18.26 -5.72
C VAL A 116 7.81 -18.21 -6.02
N VAL A 117 7.34 -18.91 -7.06
CA VAL A 117 5.90 -19.00 -7.37
C VAL A 117 5.09 -19.52 -6.18
N THR A 118 5.60 -20.55 -5.50
CA THR A 118 4.95 -21.15 -4.34
C THR A 118 4.88 -20.17 -3.17
N LEU A 119 5.98 -19.47 -2.87
CA LEU A 119 6.02 -18.47 -1.81
C LEU A 119 5.08 -17.29 -2.12
N LEU A 120 5.07 -16.78 -3.36
CA LEU A 120 4.17 -15.70 -3.78
C LEU A 120 2.70 -16.10 -3.64
N HIS A 121 2.34 -17.34 -4.01
CA HIS A 121 0.98 -17.85 -3.81
C HIS A 121 0.63 -17.97 -2.33
N ALA A 122 1.57 -18.44 -1.51
CA ALA A 122 1.37 -18.58 -0.08
C ALA A 122 1.20 -17.23 0.63
N LEU A 123 1.90 -16.17 0.21
CA LEU A 123 1.68 -14.79 0.69
C LEU A 123 0.28 -14.25 0.38
N GLY A 124 -0.32 -14.66 -0.74
CA GLY A 124 -1.69 -14.28 -1.11
C GLY A 124 -2.78 -15.19 -0.52
N SER A 125 -2.41 -16.18 0.29
CA SER A 125 -3.35 -17.17 0.82
C SER A 125 -4.32 -16.56 1.85
N PRO A 126 -5.59 -17.01 1.90
CA PRO A 126 -6.48 -16.64 2.99
C PRO A 126 -6.00 -17.17 4.36
N SER A 127 -5.14 -18.19 4.38
CA SER A 127 -4.59 -18.76 5.62
C SER A 127 -3.44 -17.92 6.17
N ALA A 128 -3.60 -17.39 7.39
CA ALA A 128 -2.56 -16.66 8.12
C ALA A 128 -1.28 -17.50 8.27
N ASP A 129 -1.41 -18.78 8.67
CA ASP A 129 -0.28 -19.70 8.82
C ASP A 129 0.51 -19.92 7.52
N ALA A 130 -0.18 -19.92 6.37
CA ALA A 130 0.47 -20.03 5.07
C ALA A 130 1.27 -18.76 4.75
N ARG A 131 0.69 -17.59 4.99
CA ARG A 131 1.37 -16.30 4.80
C ARG A 131 2.56 -16.15 5.74
N GLN A 132 2.40 -16.49 7.01
CA GLN A 132 3.48 -16.43 8.00
C GLN A 132 4.64 -17.37 7.63
N ARG A 133 4.36 -18.63 7.24
CA ARG A 133 5.41 -19.54 6.80
C ARG A 133 6.13 -19.03 5.56
N ALA A 134 5.40 -18.49 4.59
CA ALA A 134 6.00 -17.89 3.40
C ALA A 134 6.93 -16.72 3.75
N ALA A 135 6.50 -15.85 4.67
CA ALA A 135 7.33 -14.75 5.17
C ALA A 135 8.60 -15.26 5.87
N LEU A 136 8.50 -16.29 6.70
CA LEU A 136 9.67 -16.84 7.41
C LEU A 136 10.64 -17.60 6.50
N SER A 137 10.15 -18.16 5.39
CA SER A 137 10.97 -18.78 4.34
C SER A 137 11.62 -17.78 3.39
N SER A 138 11.43 -16.46 3.58
CA SER A 138 12.01 -15.44 2.69
C SER A 138 13.54 -15.35 2.75
N ALA A 139 14.16 -15.96 3.76
CA ALA A 139 15.61 -16.00 3.94
C ALA A 139 16.28 -17.14 3.18
N ASP A 140 15.50 -18.01 2.53
CA ASP A 140 15.99 -19.07 1.66
C ASP A 140 16.45 -18.51 0.30
N ASP A 141 17.26 -19.26 -0.44
CA ASP A 141 17.77 -18.90 -1.77
C ASP A 141 16.88 -19.57 -2.84
N PRO A 142 16.19 -18.82 -3.73
CA PRO A 142 16.20 -17.36 -3.88
C PRO A 142 15.26 -16.62 -2.92
N PRO A 143 15.57 -15.38 -2.55
CA PRO A 143 14.73 -14.57 -1.66
C PRO A 143 13.41 -14.17 -2.32
N LEU A 144 12.42 -13.85 -1.48
CA LEU A 144 11.17 -13.27 -1.95
C LEU A 144 11.40 -11.87 -2.57
N PRO A 145 10.74 -11.52 -3.69
CA PRO A 145 10.76 -10.17 -4.25
C PRO A 145 10.33 -9.13 -3.23
N VAL A 146 11.10 -8.05 -3.11
CA VAL A 146 10.87 -6.99 -2.12
C VAL A 146 9.52 -6.32 -2.33
N GLU A 147 9.10 -6.12 -3.57
CA GLU A 147 7.79 -5.55 -3.91
C GLU A 147 6.64 -6.41 -3.37
N ALA A 148 6.80 -7.73 -3.40
CA ALA A 148 5.79 -8.66 -2.89
C ALA A 148 5.72 -8.63 -1.36
N LEU A 149 6.89 -8.54 -0.70
CA LEU A 149 6.96 -8.37 0.76
C LEU A 149 6.33 -7.05 1.20
N VAL A 150 6.62 -5.94 0.52
CA VAL A 150 6.02 -4.63 0.83
C VAL A 150 4.51 -4.67 0.63
N GLU A 151 4.00 -5.21 -0.48
CA GLU A 151 2.55 -5.34 -0.69
C GLU A 151 1.90 -6.18 0.42
N ALA A 152 2.52 -7.31 0.79
CA ALA A 152 2.01 -8.16 1.86
C ALA A 152 2.01 -7.43 3.21
N VAL A 153 3.09 -6.73 3.57
CA VAL A 153 3.19 -5.91 4.80
C VAL A 153 2.08 -4.84 4.85
N LEU A 154 1.86 -4.13 3.74
CA LEU A 154 0.85 -3.07 3.63
C LEU A 154 -0.58 -3.61 3.53
N GLY A 155 -0.75 -4.89 3.22
CA GLY A 155 -2.03 -5.59 3.12
C GLY A 155 -2.41 -6.38 4.37
N GLU A 156 -1.44 -6.77 5.20
CA GLU A 156 -1.65 -7.69 6.32
C GLU A 156 -2.38 -7.05 7.51
N THR A 157 -3.34 -7.79 8.06
CA THR A 157 -4.14 -7.37 9.23
C THR A 157 -3.88 -8.25 10.45
N ASP A 158 -3.37 -9.46 10.25
CA ASP A 158 -2.97 -10.36 11.34
C ASP A 158 -1.64 -9.88 11.97
N PRO A 159 -1.61 -9.60 13.29
CA PRO A 159 -0.41 -9.08 13.94
C PRO A 159 0.81 -10.01 13.90
N HIS A 160 0.61 -11.32 13.93
CA HIS A 160 1.70 -12.30 13.92
C HIS A 160 2.30 -12.41 12.52
N VAL A 161 1.45 -12.48 11.50
CA VAL A 161 1.89 -12.48 10.11
C VAL A 161 2.59 -11.15 9.78
N ALA A 162 2.03 -10.02 10.22
CA ALA A 162 2.62 -8.71 10.01
C ALA A 162 4.02 -8.59 10.64
N GLY A 163 4.22 -9.17 11.83
CA GLY A 163 5.55 -9.24 12.46
C GLY A 163 6.55 -10.06 11.64
N ALA A 164 6.15 -11.23 11.14
CA ALA A 164 7.00 -12.07 10.30
C ALA A 164 7.36 -11.39 8.97
N LEU A 165 6.40 -10.68 8.36
CA LEU A 165 6.61 -9.94 7.12
C LEU A 165 7.56 -8.74 7.29
N ARG A 166 7.45 -7.99 8.39
CA ARG A 166 8.40 -6.91 8.68
C ARG A 166 9.80 -7.43 8.96
N TRP A 167 9.92 -8.54 9.70
CA TRP A 167 11.19 -9.23 9.89
C TRP A 167 11.81 -9.68 8.57
N ALA A 168 11.01 -10.25 7.66
CA ALA A 168 11.45 -10.67 6.33
C ALA A 168 11.96 -9.48 5.52
N LEU A 169 11.19 -8.37 5.52
CA LEU A 169 11.52 -7.16 4.77
C LEU A 169 12.80 -6.49 5.29
N ALA A 170 12.99 -6.39 6.61
CA ALA A 170 14.20 -5.82 7.20
C ALA A 170 15.48 -6.58 6.80
N ARG A 171 15.36 -7.88 6.49
CA ARG A 171 16.47 -8.71 5.99
C ARG A 171 16.74 -8.54 4.50
N SER A 172 15.77 -8.06 3.73
CA SER A 172 15.94 -7.76 2.30
C SER A 172 16.74 -6.48 2.03
N GLY A 173 17.17 -5.76 3.08
CA GLY A 173 17.95 -4.53 2.96
C GLY A 173 17.11 -3.34 2.48
N ASP A 174 17.76 -2.33 1.92
CA ASP A 174 17.13 -1.02 1.67
C ASP A 174 16.12 -1.02 0.52
N GLY A 175 16.00 -2.09 -0.29
CA GLY A 175 15.16 -2.11 -1.49
C GLY A 175 13.67 -1.82 -1.24
N GLY A 176 13.19 -1.95 0.00
CA GLY A 176 11.78 -1.73 0.36
C GLY A 176 11.46 -0.33 0.87
N THR A 177 12.46 0.49 1.23
CA THR A 177 12.28 1.78 1.93
C THR A 177 11.45 2.76 1.11
N ALA A 178 11.76 2.93 -0.17
CA ALA A 178 11.04 3.83 -1.07
C ALA A 178 9.58 3.40 -1.29
N LEU A 179 9.30 2.09 -1.36
CA LEU A 179 7.94 1.57 -1.52
C LEU A 179 7.12 1.72 -0.23
N LEU A 180 7.74 1.50 0.93
CA LEU A 180 7.13 1.79 2.22
C LEU A 180 6.81 3.28 2.37
N ALA A 181 7.74 4.16 1.96
CA ALA A 181 7.53 5.60 1.98
C ALA A 181 6.32 6.03 1.12
N GLN A 182 6.12 5.41 -0.04
CA GLN A 182 4.90 5.63 -0.84
C GLN A 182 3.63 5.21 -0.09
N GLY A 183 3.69 4.12 0.70
CA GLY A 183 2.59 3.65 1.53
C GLY A 183 2.14 4.65 2.61
N ILE A 184 3.04 5.52 3.07
CA ILE A 184 2.71 6.63 3.99
C ILE A 184 1.72 7.61 3.36
N GLY A 185 1.74 7.77 2.03
CA GLY A 185 0.79 8.61 1.29
C GLY A 185 -0.59 7.98 1.05
N SER A 186 -0.86 6.78 1.57
CA SER A 186 -2.11 6.07 1.32
C SER A 186 -3.34 6.81 1.87
N PRO A 187 -4.49 6.81 1.14
CA PRO A 187 -5.74 7.32 1.68
C PRO A 187 -6.25 6.52 2.89
N VAL A 188 -5.80 5.26 3.04
CA VAL A 188 -6.23 4.35 4.11
C VAL A 188 -5.30 4.49 5.32
N ALA A 189 -5.82 4.97 6.45
CA ALA A 189 -5.05 5.20 7.68
C ALA A 189 -4.27 3.96 8.16
N ALA A 190 -4.93 2.79 8.16
CA ALA A 190 -4.28 1.53 8.54
C ALA A 190 -3.10 1.15 7.63
N VAL A 191 -3.12 1.53 6.35
CA VAL A 191 -1.98 1.32 5.44
C VAL A 191 -0.84 2.26 5.80
N ARG A 192 -1.13 3.55 6.06
CA ARG A 192 -0.10 4.52 6.47
C ARG A 192 0.61 4.10 7.75
N GLU A 193 -0.15 3.64 8.75
CA GLU A 193 0.39 3.13 10.00
C GLU A 193 1.33 1.92 9.78
N ARG A 194 0.89 0.93 8.99
CA ARG A 194 1.72 -0.24 8.68
C ARG A 194 2.97 0.16 7.89
N ALA A 195 2.85 1.13 6.99
CA ALA A 195 3.98 1.66 6.22
C ALA A 195 5.04 2.28 7.13
N VAL A 196 4.66 3.25 7.97
CA VAL A 196 5.61 3.95 8.85
C VAL A 196 6.22 3.01 9.89
N ARG A 197 5.45 2.07 10.44
CA ARG A 197 5.95 1.08 11.40
C ARG A 197 6.96 0.14 10.77
N SER A 198 6.73 -0.26 9.53
CA SER A 198 7.66 -1.14 8.81
C SER A 198 8.92 -0.38 8.42
N LEU A 199 8.78 0.88 7.98
CA LEU A 199 9.91 1.76 7.69
C LEU A 199 10.76 2.01 8.94
N ALA A 200 10.14 2.12 10.12
CA ALA A 200 10.85 2.26 11.38
C ALA A 200 11.72 1.05 11.72
N GLU A 201 11.31 -0.15 11.33
CA GLU A 201 12.10 -1.38 11.51
C GLU A 201 13.20 -1.54 10.43
N MET A 202 13.22 -0.70 9.38
CA MET A 202 14.27 -0.74 8.35
C MET A 202 15.54 -0.03 8.83
N PRO A 203 16.72 -0.65 8.73
CA PRO A 203 17.98 0.01 9.00
C PRO A 203 18.33 1.03 7.89
N GLY A 204 19.38 1.83 8.12
CA GLY A 204 19.99 2.66 7.07
C GLY A 204 19.50 4.11 7.00
N ASP A 205 20.30 4.94 6.33
CA ASP A 205 20.10 6.39 6.25
C ASP A 205 18.90 6.77 5.38
N GLU A 206 18.58 5.97 4.37
CA GLU A 206 17.40 6.20 3.51
C GLU A 206 16.10 6.07 4.31
N ALA A 207 15.97 5.01 5.12
CA ALA A 207 14.85 4.84 6.02
C ALA A 207 14.74 6.00 7.02
N THR A 208 15.87 6.41 7.62
CA THR A 208 15.93 7.58 8.51
C THR A 208 15.49 8.87 7.79
N GLY A 209 15.89 9.04 6.52
CA GLY A 209 15.47 10.16 5.68
C GLY A 209 13.95 10.22 5.51
N HIS A 210 13.34 9.10 5.13
CA HIS A 210 11.89 9.02 4.98
C HIS A 210 11.13 9.20 6.31
N LEU A 211 11.67 8.73 7.43
CA LEU A 211 11.09 8.99 8.75
C LEU A 211 11.15 10.48 9.12
N ARG A 212 12.25 11.18 8.79
CA ARG A 212 12.34 12.63 8.99
C ARG A 212 11.27 13.38 8.20
N ASP A 213 11.04 13.00 6.94
CA ASP A 213 9.95 13.58 6.14
C ASP A 213 8.57 13.29 6.75
N ALA A 214 8.39 12.09 7.33
CA ALA A 214 7.14 11.65 7.95
C ALA A 214 6.77 12.42 9.24
N LEU A 215 7.73 13.10 9.90
CA LEU A 215 7.44 13.94 11.07
C LEU A 215 6.45 15.06 10.76
N ALA A 216 6.47 15.61 9.54
CA ALA A 216 5.60 16.69 9.10
C ALA A 216 4.26 16.19 8.53
N HIS A 217 3.99 14.88 8.59
CA HIS A 217 2.79 14.29 8.01
C HIS A 217 1.52 14.75 8.77
N PRO A 218 0.42 15.08 8.08
CA PRO A 218 -0.82 15.58 8.73
C PRO A 218 -1.52 14.56 9.63
N ASP A 219 -1.24 13.27 9.44
CA ASP A 219 -1.70 12.20 10.33
C ASP A 219 -0.78 12.08 11.55
N PRO A 220 -1.26 12.38 12.78
CA PRO A 220 -0.43 12.35 13.98
C PRO A 220 0.03 10.95 14.39
N VAL A 221 -0.60 9.88 13.86
CA VAL A 221 -0.12 8.50 14.03
C VAL A 221 1.18 8.30 13.27
N VAL A 222 1.25 8.81 12.04
CA VAL A 222 2.45 8.71 11.19
C VAL A 222 3.62 9.46 11.83
N GLY A 223 3.41 10.74 12.14
CA GLY A 223 4.45 11.55 12.79
C GLY A 223 4.88 10.98 14.15
N GLY A 224 3.95 10.37 14.89
CA GLY A 224 4.25 9.75 16.18
C GLY A 224 5.16 8.53 16.09
N TYR A 225 4.86 7.57 15.20
CA TYR A 225 5.74 6.42 14.99
C TYR A 225 7.12 6.83 14.45
N ALA A 226 7.15 7.80 13.54
CA ALA A 226 8.41 8.34 13.02
C ALA A 226 9.25 8.99 14.13
N ALA A 227 8.62 9.77 15.02
CA ALA A 227 9.31 10.45 16.12
C ALA A 227 9.91 9.46 17.14
N LEU A 228 9.19 8.39 17.48
CA LEU A 228 9.70 7.37 18.40
C LEU A 228 10.97 6.71 17.86
N GLU A 229 10.93 6.29 16.59
CA GLU A 229 12.08 5.62 15.97
C GLU A 229 13.26 6.58 15.77
N LEU A 230 13.02 7.79 15.27
CA LEU A 230 14.06 8.82 15.13
C LEU A 230 14.70 9.15 16.48
N GLY A 231 13.90 9.26 17.54
CA GLY A 231 14.42 9.47 18.89
C GLY A 231 15.31 8.32 19.37
N ALA A 232 14.91 7.06 19.11
CA ALA A 232 15.73 5.89 19.40
C ALA A 232 17.05 5.88 18.60
N ARG A 233 17.05 6.42 17.38
CA ARG A 233 18.25 6.60 16.53
C ARG A 233 19.13 7.81 16.92
N GLY A 234 18.69 8.64 17.87
CA GLY A 234 19.44 9.82 18.30
C GLY A 234 19.19 11.08 17.44
N GLU A 235 18.14 11.09 16.62
CA GLU A 235 17.79 12.19 15.72
C GLU A 235 17.00 13.29 16.46
N ALA A 236 17.66 14.42 16.72
CA ALA A 236 17.10 15.51 17.52
C ALA A 236 15.88 16.21 16.90
N ASP A 237 15.65 16.05 15.60
CA ASP A 237 14.50 16.59 14.87
C ASP A 237 13.17 16.02 15.41
N ALA A 238 13.19 14.86 16.07
CA ALA A 238 12.00 14.24 16.68
C ALA A 238 11.54 14.92 17.98
N VAL A 239 12.39 15.70 18.66
CA VAL A 239 12.11 16.28 19.98
C VAL A 239 10.78 17.05 20.07
N PRO A 240 10.42 17.95 19.12
CA PRO A 240 9.12 18.63 19.17
C PRO A 240 7.95 17.65 19.21
N THR A 241 7.93 16.68 18.30
CA THR A 241 6.85 15.70 18.16
C THR A 241 6.76 14.80 19.39
N LEU A 242 7.89 14.38 19.96
CA LEU A 242 7.93 13.61 21.21
C LEU A 242 7.34 14.39 22.40
N ILE A 243 7.63 15.70 22.51
CA ILE A 243 7.04 16.54 23.55
C ILE A 243 5.53 16.73 23.33
N ASP A 244 5.08 16.88 22.09
CA ASP A 244 3.65 16.96 21.75
C ASP A 244 2.92 15.66 22.12
N MET A 245 3.51 14.50 21.82
CA MET A 245 3.01 13.18 22.21
C MET A 245 2.83 13.04 23.73
N ILE A 246 3.83 13.44 24.52
CA ILE A 246 3.75 13.45 25.99
C ILE A 246 2.67 14.42 26.48
N THR A 247 2.59 15.60 25.87
CA THR A 247 1.59 16.62 26.23
C THR A 247 0.17 16.08 26.01
N GLU A 248 -0.06 15.42 24.88
CA GLU A 248 -1.36 14.86 24.48
C GLU A 248 -1.67 13.51 25.17
N GLY A 249 -0.67 12.83 25.73
CA GLY A 249 -0.83 11.52 26.37
C GLY A 249 -0.92 10.36 25.38
N ARG A 250 -0.27 10.48 24.21
CA ARG A 250 -0.19 9.43 23.19
C ARG A 250 1.21 8.80 23.23
N ASN A 251 1.33 7.52 23.59
CA ASN A 251 2.61 6.82 23.74
C ASN A 251 3.62 7.67 24.55
N ASP A 252 3.14 8.27 25.63
CA ASP A 252 3.88 9.24 26.44
C ASP A 252 5.08 8.61 27.15
N THR A 253 4.96 7.35 27.53
CA THR A 253 6.05 6.54 28.10
C THR A 253 7.18 6.34 27.10
N GLU A 254 6.87 5.84 25.90
CA GLU A 254 7.84 5.58 24.84
C GLU A 254 8.46 6.89 24.35
N ALA A 255 7.68 7.97 24.31
CA ALA A 255 8.19 9.29 23.95
C ALA A 255 9.15 9.85 24.99
N ALA A 256 8.87 9.66 26.29
CA ALA A 256 9.77 10.04 27.37
C ALA A 256 11.08 9.23 27.34
N ASP A 257 11.00 7.93 27.05
CA ASP A 257 12.18 7.07 26.89
C ASP A 257 13.03 7.52 25.69
N ALA A 258 12.40 7.84 24.55
CA ALA A 258 13.09 8.40 23.39
C ALA A 258 13.78 9.74 23.69
N LEU A 259 13.15 10.63 24.45
CA LEU A 259 13.80 11.87 24.93
C LEU A 259 14.98 11.57 25.86
N SER A 260 14.90 10.53 26.69
CA SER A 260 16.01 10.10 27.55
C SER A 260 17.20 9.62 26.73
N VAL A 261 16.98 8.90 25.63
CA VAL A 261 18.04 8.48 24.70
C VAL A 261 18.68 9.69 24.01
N LEU A 262 17.86 10.65 23.57
CA LEU A 262 18.32 11.89 22.94
C LEU A 262 19.08 12.82 23.90
N ALA A 263 18.86 12.69 25.21
CA ALA A 263 19.58 13.42 26.25
C ALA A 263 20.95 12.78 26.58
N SER A 264 21.67 12.36 25.54
CA SER A 264 22.92 11.59 25.62
C SER A 264 24.12 12.43 26.09
N ASP A 265 24.13 13.73 25.80
CA ASP A 265 25.13 14.68 26.26
C ASP A 265 24.51 15.86 27.03
N THR A 266 25.34 16.59 27.78
CA THR A 266 24.88 17.70 28.63
C THR A 266 24.17 18.80 27.83
N ALA A 267 24.64 19.13 26.62
CA ALA A 267 24.06 20.19 25.82
C ALA A 267 22.71 19.76 25.21
N ALA A 268 22.59 18.50 24.76
CA ALA A 268 21.35 17.92 24.30
C ALA A 268 20.33 17.81 25.44
N ALA A 269 20.75 17.33 26.61
CA ALA A 269 19.91 17.23 27.80
C ALA A 269 19.39 18.61 28.25
N ASP A 270 20.25 19.64 28.28
CA ASP A 270 19.82 21.00 28.61
C ASP A 270 18.84 21.59 27.58
N ARG A 271 19.04 21.34 26.27
CA ARG A 271 18.09 21.77 25.22
C ARG A 271 16.73 21.08 25.37
N ILE A 272 16.71 19.78 25.63
CA ILE A 272 15.47 19.02 25.83
C ILE A 272 14.76 19.49 27.10
N ALA A 273 15.48 19.64 28.21
CA ALA A 273 14.95 20.15 29.46
C ALA A 273 14.35 21.55 29.29
N ALA A 274 15.04 22.45 28.58
CA ALA A 274 14.53 23.80 28.30
C ALA A 274 13.20 23.77 27.52
N ARG A 275 13.06 22.88 26.53
CA ARG A 275 11.81 22.72 25.77
C ARG A 275 10.68 22.13 26.60
N LEU A 276 10.96 21.16 27.48
CA LEU A 276 9.98 20.61 28.42
C LEU A 276 9.49 21.70 29.40
N VAL A 277 10.42 22.52 29.91
CA VAL A 277 10.11 23.66 30.79
C VAL A 277 9.27 24.70 30.07
N ASP A 278 9.62 25.05 28.84
CA ASP A 278 8.85 25.98 28.01
C ASP A 278 7.42 25.46 27.80
N ARG A 279 7.27 24.16 27.49
CA ARG A 279 5.93 23.54 27.37
C ARG A 279 5.14 23.55 28.68
N LEU A 280 5.79 23.29 29.81
CA LEU A 280 5.18 23.35 31.15
C LEU A 280 4.68 24.76 31.51
N ALA A 281 5.37 25.80 31.03
CA ALA A 281 5.03 27.20 31.30
C ALA A 281 3.85 27.74 30.47
N HIS A 282 3.40 27.02 29.44
CA HIS A 282 2.24 27.44 28.64
C HIS A 282 0.95 27.32 29.46
N ASP A 283 0.14 28.38 29.46
CA ASP A 283 -1.15 28.43 30.17
C ASP A 283 -2.15 27.35 29.73
N THR A 284 -1.99 26.84 28.50
CA THR A 284 -2.82 25.77 27.94
C THR A 284 -2.46 24.37 28.48
N THR A 285 -1.33 24.22 29.19
CA THR A 285 -0.86 22.93 29.69
C THR A 285 -1.60 22.55 30.98
N GLY A 286 -2.67 21.77 30.79
CA GLY A 286 -3.50 21.26 31.89
C GLY A 286 -2.74 20.32 32.84
N ALA A 287 -3.32 20.11 34.03
CA ALA A 287 -2.73 19.29 35.09
C ALA A 287 -2.28 17.88 34.64
N PRO A 288 -3.05 17.11 33.84
CA PRO A 288 -2.59 15.80 33.36
C PRO A 288 -1.34 15.87 32.48
N ALA A 289 -1.28 16.88 31.60
CA ALA A 289 -0.12 17.10 30.73
C ALA A 289 1.11 17.54 31.53
N ARG A 290 0.94 18.43 32.53
CA ARG A 290 2.03 18.79 33.45
C ARG A 290 2.57 17.59 34.20
N GLY A 291 1.70 16.68 34.64
CA GLY A 291 2.11 15.42 35.28
C GLY A 291 3.01 14.57 34.38
N ARG A 292 2.61 14.32 33.13
CA ARG A 292 3.41 13.55 32.16
C ARG A 292 4.73 14.24 31.79
N LEU A 293 4.71 15.54 31.56
CA LEU A 293 5.93 16.32 31.30
C LEU A 293 6.90 16.31 32.50
N THR A 294 6.36 16.33 33.73
CA THR A 294 7.13 16.17 34.96
C THR A 294 7.77 14.79 35.05
N GLN A 295 7.04 13.73 34.67
CA GLN A 295 7.58 12.38 34.59
C GLN A 295 8.67 12.28 33.51
N ALA A 296 8.49 12.89 32.35
CA ALA A 296 9.48 12.90 31.27
C ALA A 296 10.81 13.56 31.69
N LEU A 297 10.77 14.58 32.56
CA LEU A 297 11.98 15.16 33.14
C LEU A 297 12.82 14.14 33.93
N ALA A 298 12.26 13.01 34.38
CA ALA A 298 13.01 11.98 35.09
C ALA A 298 14.20 11.44 34.27
N GLY A 299 14.00 11.22 32.97
CA GLY A 299 15.00 10.68 32.03
C GLY A 299 16.00 11.72 31.53
N VAL A 300 15.77 13.02 31.77
CA VAL A 300 16.63 14.09 31.24
C VAL A 300 17.63 14.55 32.31
N PRO A 301 18.93 14.22 32.22
CA PRO A 301 19.92 14.66 33.18
C PRO A 301 20.16 16.18 33.13
N GLY A 302 20.91 16.70 34.10
CA GLY A 302 21.38 18.09 34.07
C GLY A 302 20.64 19.05 35.02
N THR A 303 21.22 20.25 35.15
CA THR A 303 20.80 21.23 36.15
C THR A 303 19.47 21.89 35.80
N THR A 304 19.18 22.06 34.50
CA THR A 304 17.93 22.63 34.00
C THR A 304 16.73 21.78 34.42
N ALA A 305 16.81 20.47 34.20
CA ALA A 305 15.78 19.53 34.62
C ALA A 305 15.62 19.48 36.15
N SER A 306 16.72 19.48 36.91
CA SER A 306 16.65 19.50 38.38
C SER A 306 16.02 20.77 38.93
N ARG A 307 16.34 21.95 38.36
CA ARG A 307 15.70 23.22 38.75
C ARG A 307 14.20 23.21 38.43
N ALA A 308 13.82 22.69 37.27
CA ALA A 308 12.42 22.55 36.89
C ALA A 308 11.65 21.68 37.91
N LEU A 309 12.22 20.55 38.32
CA LEU A 309 11.61 19.68 39.33
C LEU A 309 11.45 20.38 40.70
N VAL A 310 12.38 21.25 41.10
CA VAL A 310 12.25 22.05 42.33
C VAL A 310 11.09 23.06 42.24
N VAL A 311 10.88 23.66 41.08
CA VAL A 311 9.72 24.54 40.86
C VAL A 311 8.42 23.72 40.91
N LEU A 312 8.39 22.59 40.21
CA LEU A 312 7.22 21.71 40.13
C LEU A 312 6.87 21.03 41.45
N SER A 313 7.81 20.86 42.39
CA SER A 313 7.50 20.33 43.73
C SER A 313 6.57 21.24 44.54
N HIS A 314 6.35 22.46 44.07
CA HIS A 314 5.42 23.44 44.63
C HIS A 314 4.23 23.73 43.70
N ASP A 315 3.98 22.87 42.68
CA ASP A 315 2.83 23.01 41.78
C ASP A 315 1.51 22.98 42.57
N ALA A 316 0.55 23.79 42.13
CA ALA A 316 -0.78 23.84 42.74
C ALA A 316 -1.51 22.49 42.66
N GLU A 317 -1.22 21.70 41.63
CA GLU A 317 -1.71 20.34 41.50
C GLU A 317 -0.88 19.37 42.32
N ARG A 318 -1.50 18.78 43.34
CA ARG A 318 -0.83 17.91 44.31
C ARG A 318 -0.13 16.71 43.66
N ALA A 319 -0.73 16.12 42.63
CA ALA A 319 -0.14 14.97 41.93
C ALA A 319 1.19 15.32 41.24
N VAL A 320 1.27 16.52 40.65
CA VAL A 320 2.49 17.04 40.00
C VAL A 320 3.57 17.30 41.04
N ALA A 321 3.22 17.99 42.12
CA ALA A 321 4.13 18.29 43.23
C ALA A 321 4.74 17.05 43.88
N LEU A 322 3.93 16.02 44.13
CA LEU A 322 4.39 14.74 44.70
C LEU A 322 5.33 14.02 43.73
N THR A 323 4.99 13.98 42.44
CA THR A 323 5.84 13.36 41.42
C THR A 323 7.20 14.04 41.34
N ALA A 324 7.22 15.37 41.28
CA ALA A 324 8.46 16.14 41.22
C ALA A 324 9.34 15.93 42.46
N THR A 325 8.73 15.91 43.65
CA THR A 325 9.41 15.64 44.93
C THR A 325 10.05 14.25 44.93
N TYR A 326 9.32 13.23 44.48
CA TYR A 326 9.82 11.87 44.37
C TYR A 326 11.02 11.77 43.42
N LEU A 327 10.94 12.42 42.24
CA LEU A 327 12.03 12.42 41.26
C LEU A 327 13.29 13.14 41.78
N LEU A 328 13.14 14.21 42.56
CA LEU A 328 14.27 14.88 43.22
C LEU A 328 14.96 13.97 44.24
N GLN A 329 14.19 13.23 45.04
CA GLN A 329 14.75 12.25 45.98
C GLN A 329 15.51 11.14 45.26
N LEU A 330 14.97 10.63 44.15
CA LEU A 330 15.62 9.61 43.34
C LEU A 330 16.96 10.11 42.76
N ARG A 331 17.05 11.39 42.38
CA ARG A 331 18.28 12.02 41.89
C ARG A 331 19.31 12.26 42.99
N ALA A 332 18.87 12.60 44.20
CA ALA A 332 19.77 12.82 45.33
C ALA A 332 20.39 11.53 45.88
N GLY A 333 19.76 10.37 45.60
CA GLY A 333 20.25 9.05 45.99
C GLY A 333 21.12 8.34 44.93
N ARG A 334 21.36 8.95 43.77
CA ARG A 334 22.27 8.45 42.71
C ARG A 334 23.60 9.19 42.77
#